data_AF-A0AAJ1PZJ0-F1
#
_entry.id   AF-A0AAJ1PZJ0-F1
#
_cell.length_a   1.000
_cell.length_b   1.000
_cell.length_c   1.000
_cell.angle_alpha   90.00
_cell.angle_beta   90.00
_cell.angle_gamma   90.00
#
_symmetry.space_group_name_H-M   'P 1'
#
loop_
_entity.id
_entity.type
_entity.pdbx_description
1 polymer ?
#
loop_
_entity_poly.entity_id
_entity_poly.type
_entity_poly.pdbx_seq_one_letter_code
_entity_poly.pdbx_strand_id
1 'polypeptide(L)'
;MVNKRGGGGVTEPDFAKAEGDTPLIDPTSHVAMVHPENNNGRRMLRRGYNYLEGVDKLGRLEAGLFFIAFVRDPSTNFIPILSKMVNDQMTEYLQHIATGMYLMLLGVKEGDTYVGEKLFA
;
A
#
# COMPACT_ATOMS: atom_id res chain seq x y z
N MET A 1 33.40 -2.57 -15.72
CA MET A 1 32.79 -2.30 -14.41
C MET A 1 31.82 -1.13 -14.56
N VAL A 2 30.52 -1.39 -14.66
CA VAL A 2 29.51 -0.33 -14.72
C VAL A 2 29.13 0.02 -13.28
N ASN A 3 29.42 1.25 -12.87
CA ASN A 3 29.09 1.78 -11.55
C ASN A 3 27.58 2.06 -11.47
N LYS A 4 26.76 1.03 -11.19
CA LYS A 4 25.33 1.19 -10.86
C LYS A 4 25.22 1.63 -9.40
N ARG A 5 25.49 2.91 -9.09
CA ARG A 5 24.97 3.47 -7.83
C ARG A 5 23.45 3.53 -7.99
N GLY A 6 22.74 2.68 -7.25
CA GLY A 6 21.30 2.84 -7.05
C GLY A 6 21.03 4.23 -6.46
N GLY A 7 19.97 4.89 -6.92
CA GLY A 7 19.55 6.17 -6.35
C GLY A 7 19.42 6.08 -4.84
N GLY A 8 19.65 7.19 -4.12
CA GLY A 8 19.37 7.26 -2.69
C GLY A 8 17.88 7.03 -2.40
N GLY A 9 17.51 6.81 -1.13
CA GLY A 9 16.14 6.43 -0.71
C GLY A 9 15.01 7.43 -1.02
N VAL A 10 15.31 8.56 -1.66
CA VAL A 10 14.36 9.59 -2.13
C VAL A 10 14.42 9.83 -3.64
N THR A 11 15.18 9.02 -4.38
CA THR A 11 15.28 9.16 -5.83
C THR A 11 14.00 8.62 -6.45
N GLU A 12 13.33 9.44 -7.27
CA GLU A 12 12.11 9.03 -7.95
C GLU A 12 12.40 7.85 -8.90
N PRO A 13 11.52 6.85 -8.96
CA PRO A 13 11.64 5.75 -9.90
C PRO A 13 11.43 6.26 -11.33
N ASP A 14 12.29 5.82 -12.25
CA ASP A 14 12.14 6.06 -13.69
C ASP A 14 11.59 4.80 -14.35
N PHE A 15 10.27 4.72 -14.50
CA PHE A 15 9.59 3.56 -15.09
C PHE A 15 9.78 3.43 -16.61
N ALA A 16 10.29 4.47 -17.28
CA ALA A 16 10.58 4.44 -18.72
C ALA A 16 12.01 3.93 -19.01
N LYS A 17 12.87 3.87 -18.01
CA LYS A 17 14.26 3.47 -18.17
C LYS A 17 14.38 1.99 -18.51
N ALA A 18 15.11 1.70 -19.58
CA ALA A 18 15.33 0.35 -20.09
C ALA A 18 16.79 0.10 -20.50
N GLU A 19 17.18 -1.16 -20.55
CA GLU A 19 18.41 -1.66 -21.17
C GLU A 19 18.00 -2.51 -22.38
N GLY A 20 18.05 -1.92 -23.59
CA GLY A 20 17.39 -2.49 -24.76
C GLY A 20 15.87 -2.53 -24.59
N ASP A 21 15.25 -3.66 -24.88
CA ASP A 21 13.79 -3.89 -24.70
C ASP A 21 13.41 -4.31 -23.28
N THR A 22 14.37 -4.37 -22.35
CA THR A 22 14.13 -4.81 -20.96
C THR A 22 14.00 -3.60 -20.03
N PRO A 23 12.82 -3.37 -19.40
CA PRO A 23 12.66 -2.34 -18.38
C PRO A 23 13.62 -2.56 -17.20
N LEU A 24 14.20 -1.49 -16.68
CA LEU A 24 15.04 -1.57 -15.47
C LEU A 24 14.22 -1.73 -14.18
N ILE A 25 12.94 -1.30 -14.22
CA ILE A 25 11.94 -1.60 -13.19
C ILE A 25 10.92 -2.51 -13.84
N ASP A 26 10.78 -3.73 -13.32
CA ASP A 26 9.79 -4.68 -13.81
C ASP A 26 8.39 -4.06 -13.70
N PRO A 27 7.59 -4.00 -14.80
CA PRO A 27 6.23 -3.46 -14.79
C PRO A 27 5.30 -4.16 -13.81
N THR A 28 5.60 -5.42 -13.45
CA THR A 28 4.86 -6.24 -12.48
C THR A 28 5.41 -6.17 -11.05
N SER A 29 6.49 -5.41 -10.83
CA SER A 29 7.01 -5.14 -9.48
C SER A 29 5.98 -4.37 -8.65
N HIS A 30 5.93 -4.65 -7.35
CA HIS A 30 4.99 -3.98 -6.43
C HIS A 30 5.03 -2.45 -6.56
N VAL A 31 6.24 -1.86 -6.59
CA VAL A 31 6.41 -0.41 -6.69
C VAL A 31 5.81 0.14 -7.98
N ALA A 32 6.04 -0.50 -9.14
CA ALA A 32 5.46 -0.06 -10.40
C ALA A 32 3.94 -0.23 -10.44
N MET A 33 3.44 -1.34 -9.89
CA MET A 33 2.01 -1.66 -9.90
C MET A 33 1.20 -0.68 -9.05
N VAL A 34 1.72 -0.23 -7.91
CA VAL A 34 1.01 0.67 -6.98
C VAL A 34 1.41 2.14 -7.09
N HIS A 35 2.40 2.50 -7.91
CA HIS A 35 2.87 3.88 -8.02
C HIS A 35 1.76 4.82 -8.53
N PRO A 36 1.63 6.06 -8.01
CA PRO A 36 0.64 7.01 -8.50
C PRO A 36 0.74 7.30 -10.00
N GLU A 37 1.96 7.35 -10.56
CA GLU A 37 2.16 7.59 -12.01
C GLU A 37 1.49 6.51 -12.88
N ASN A 38 1.51 5.26 -12.44
CA ASN A 38 0.88 4.15 -13.14
C ASN A 38 -0.59 3.94 -12.75
N ASN A 39 -1.17 4.85 -11.96
CA ASN A 39 -2.51 4.76 -11.40
C ASN A 39 -3.26 6.10 -11.44
N ASN A 40 -3.07 6.90 -12.50
CA ASN A 40 -3.79 8.17 -12.71
C ASN A 40 -3.66 9.16 -11.54
N GLY A 41 -2.50 9.17 -10.88
CA GLY A 41 -2.26 10.03 -9.71
C GLY A 41 -3.01 9.61 -8.45
N ARG A 42 -3.65 8.43 -8.42
CA ARG A 42 -4.28 7.89 -7.21
C ARG A 42 -3.23 7.74 -6.11
N ARG A 43 -3.57 8.22 -4.92
CA ARG A 43 -2.69 8.19 -3.74
C ARG A 43 -3.46 7.68 -2.53
N MET A 44 -2.71 7.05 -1.64
CA MET A 44 -3.16 6.64 -0.32
C MET A 44 -2.05 6.93 0.68
N LEU A 45 -2.40 7.30 1.91
CA LEU A 45 -1.43 7.38 3.00
C LEU A 45 -1.36 6.00 3.66
N ARG A 46 -0.21 5.33 3.52
CA ARG A 46 0.03 4.00 4.11
C ARG A 46 0.65 4.15 5.50
N ARG A 47 0.09 3.49 6.50
CA ARG A 47 0.57 3.48 7.89
C ARG A 47 0.44 2.09 8.49
N GLY A 48 1.26 1.15 8.03
CA GLY A 48 1.25 -0.22 8.52
C GLY A 48 2.03 -0.44 9.81
N TYR A 49 1.71 -1.53 10.50
CA TYR A 49 2.44 -2.04 11.67
C TYR A 49 2.83 -3.50 11.41
N ASN A 50 4.06 -3.88 11.71
CA ASN A 50 4.45 -5.29 11.66
C ASN A 50 3.84 -6.04 12.85
N TYR A 51 3.43 -7.29 12.63
CA TYR A 51 2.99 -8.16 13.72
C TYR A 51 3.78 -9.48 13.71
N LEU A 52 3.84 -10.10 14.88
CA LEU A 52 4.34 -11.45 15.11
C LEU A 52 3.49 -12.08 16.22
N GLU A 53 2.75 -13.12 15.89
CA GLU A 53 1.83 -13.81 16.82
C GLU A 53 2.34 -15.21 17.23
N GLY A 54 3.51 -15.61 16.72
CA GLY A 54 4.20 -16.82 17.14
C GLY A 54 4.53 -17.71 15.94
N VAL A 55 4.26 -19.01 16.11
CA VAL A 55 4.57 -20.04 15.12
C VAL A 55 3.35 -20.95 14.97
N ASP A 56 2.93 -21.22 13.74
CA ASP A 56 1.80 -22.10 13.45
C ASP A 56 2.14 -23.58 13.75
N LYS A 57 1.14 -24.46 13.61
CA LYS A 57 1.30 -25.91 13.85
C LYS A 57 2.32 -26.59 12.93
N LEU A 58 2.72 -25.93 11.85
CA LEU A 58 3.66 -26.43 10.85
C LEU A 58 5.06 -25.81 11.02
N GLY A 59 5.28 -25.01 12.06
CA GLY A 59 6.58 -24.38 12.32
C GLY A 59 6.81 -23.09 11.54
N ARG A 60 5.78 -22.51 10.90
CA ARG A 60 5.90 -21.25 10.16
C ARG A 60 5.65 -20.06 11.06
N LEU A 61 6.41 -19.00 10.86
CA LEU A 61 6.25 -17.74 11.57
C LEU A 61 4.89 -17.11 11.22
N GLU A 62 4.04 -16.89 12.22
CA GLU A 62 2.81 -16.11 12.05
C GLU A 62 3.14 -14.62 12.19
N ALA A 63 3.69 -14.06 11.12
CA ALA A 63 4.06 -12.65 11.05
C ALA A 63 3.64 -12.02 9.74
N GLY A 64 3.53 -10.71 9.74
CA GLY A 64 3.17 -9.96 8.54
C GLY A 64 3.01 -8.49 8.81
N LEU A 65 2.17 -7.87 7.98
CA LEU A 65 1.89 -6.45 8.02
C LEU A 65 0.40 -6.22 8.30
N PHE A 66 0.09 -5.57 9.42
CA PHE A 66 -1.19 -4.94 9.61
C PHE A 66 -1.22 -3.65 8.77
N PHE A 67 -1.65 -3.80 7.52
CA PHE A 67 -1.67 -2.73 6.55
C PHE A 67 -2.86 -1.80 6.77
N ILE A 68 -2.59 -0.50 6.89
CA ILE A 68 -3.62 0.55 7.00
C ILE A 68 -3.38 1.57 5.88
N ALA A 69 -4.42 1.88 5.13
CA ALA A 69 -4.42 2.97 4.15
C ALA A 69 -5.53 3.97 4.45
N PHE A 70 -5.16 5.25 4.51
CA PHE A 70 -6.12 6.35 4.56
C PHE A 70 -6.32 6.90 3.15
N VAL A 71 -7.57 6.91 2.72
CA VAL A 71 -8.03 7.43 1.42
C VAL A 71 -9.28 8.27 1.63
N ARG A 72 -9.51 9.25 0.76
CA ARG A 72 -10.75 10.05 0.81
C ARG A 72 -11.94 9.25 0.28
N ASP A 73 -11.72 8.50 -0.78
CA ASP A 73 -12.73 7.65 -1.40
C ASP A 73 -12.08 6.30 -1.79
N PRO A 74 -12.45 5.20 -1.13
CA PRO A 74 -11.87 3.89 -1.42
C PRO A 74 -12.21 3.39 -2.83
N SER A 75 -13.35 3.78 -3.39
CA SER A 75 -13.77 3.35 -4.74
C SER A 75 -12.86 3.90 -5.84
N THR A 76 -12.26 5.07 -5.62
CA THR A 76 -11.40 5.73 -6.59
C THR A 76 -9.92 5.67 -6.24
N ASN A 77 -9.55 5.54 -4.96
CA ASN A 77 -8.14 5.61 -4.53
C ASN A 77 -7.54 4.29 -4.01
N PHE A 78 -8.35 3.33 -3.54
CA PHE A 78 -7.84 2.08 -2.96
C PHE A 78 -8.20 0.86 -3.79
N ILE A 79 -9.50 0.63 -4.01
CA ILE A 79 -10.03 -0.57 -4.67
C ILE A 79 -9.40 -0.76 -6.07
N PRO A 80 -9.28 0.27 -6.93
CA PRO A 80 -8.69 0.08 -8.24
C PRO A 80 -7.21 -0.33 -8.21
N ILE A 81 -6.46 0.13 -7.19
CA ILE A 81 -5.05 -0.25 -7.01
C ILE A 81 -4.99 -1.72 -6.53
N LEU A 82 -5.81 -2.07 -5.54
CA LEU A 82 -5.91 -3.45 -5.03
C LEU A 82 -6.31 -4.44 -6.14
N SER A 83 -7.26 -4.09 -7.01
CA SER A 83 -7.65 -4.93 -8.15
C SER A 83 -6.52 -5.11 -9.17
N LYS A 84 -5.64 -4.12 -9.33
CA LYS A 84 -4.48 -4.21 -10.22
C LYS A 84 -3.42 -5.17 -9.67
N MET A 85 -3.30 -5.25 -8.33
CA MET A 85 -2.31 -6.09 -7.66
C MET A 85 -2.53 -7.61 -7.83
N VAL A 86 -3.58 -8.05 -8.53
CA VAL A 86 -3.74 -9.48 -8.90
C VAL A 86 -2.54 -10.00 -9.71
N ASN A 87 -1.83 -9.12 -10.44
CA ASN A 87 -0.63 -9.47 -11.20
C ASN A 87 0.68 -9.01 -10.52
N ASP A 88 0.63 -8.65 -9.24
CA ASP A 88 1.79 -8.14 -8.49
C ASP A 88 2.66 -9.30 -8.01
N GLN A 89 3.94 -9.30 -8.35
CA GLN A 89 4.91 -10.33 -7.95
C GLN A 89 5.02 -10.51 -6.43
N MET A 90 4.75 -9.48 -5.63
CA MET A 90 4.80 -9.57 -4.16
C MET A 90 3.68 -10.46 -3.61
N THR A 91 2.56 -10.61 -4.33
CA THR A 91 1.41 -11.39 -3.85
C THR A 91 1.68 -12.88 -3.75
N GLU A 92 2.72 -13.40 -4.42
CA GLU A 92 3.18 -14.79 -4.23
C GLU A 92 3.65 -15.05 -2.79
N TYR A 93 4.15 -14.02 -2.10
CA TYR A 93 4.71 -14.13 -0.76
C TYR A 93 3.76 -13.66 0.34
N LEU A 94 2.56 -13.22 -0.01
CA LEU A 94 1.61 -12.61 0.92
C LEU A 94 0.27 -13.31 0.87
N GLN A 95 -0.33 -13.48 2.04
CA GLN A 95 -1.72 -13.91 2.15
C GLN A 95 -2.54 -12.84 2.85
N HIS A 96 -3.60 -12.37 2.19
CA HIS A 96 -4.61 -11.52 2.83
C HIS A 96 -5.54 -12.40 3.67
N ILE A 97 -5.33 -12.40 4.99
CA ILE A 97 -6.11 -13.24 5.92
C ILE A 97 -7.28 -12.51 6.59
N ALA A 98 -7.26 -11.18 6.58
CA ALA A 98 -8.31 -10.33 7.16
C ALA A 98 -8.42 -9.00 6.40
N THR A 99 -9.62 -8.42 6.43
CA THR A 99 -9.91 -7.11 5.83
C THR A 99 -10.95 -6.35 6.65
N GLY A 100 -10.91 -5.03 6.59
CA GLY A 100 -11.88 -4.14 7.22
C GLY A 100 -11.88 -2.79 6.53
N MET A 101 -13.06 -2.18 6.43
CA MET A 101 -13.25 -0.84 5.88
C MET A 101 -14.07 -0.03 6.86
N TYR A 102 -13.56 1.15 7.22
CA TYR A 102 -14.12 1.98 8.28
C TYR A 102 -14.16 3.44 7.83
N LEU A 103 -15.13 4.18 8.36
CA LEU A 103 -15.18 5.63 8.21
C LEU A 103 -14.32 6.27 9.30
N MET A 104 -13.34 7.07 8.89
CA MET A 104 -12.60 7.93 9.81
C MET A 104 -13.43 9.19 10.08
N LEU A 105 -14.00 9.25 11.28
CA LEU A 105 -14.82 10.37 11.71
C LEU A 105 -13.97 11.63 11.88
N LEU A 106 -14.63 12.79 11.77
CA LEU A 106 -13.99 14.07 12.02
C LEU A 106 -13.47 14.14 13.46
N GLY A 107 -12.35 14.83 13.65
CA GLY A 107 -11.86 15.15 14.98
C GLY A 107 -12.82 16.07 15.74
N VAL A 108 -12.80 15.95 17.07
CA VAL A 108 -13.57 16.78 18.01
C VAL A 108 -13.06 18.21 17.99
N LYS A 109 -13.97 19.19 17.85
CA LYS A 109 -13.68 20.63 17.96
C LYS A 109 -14.16 21.18 19.30
N GLU A 110 -13.74 22.40 19.62
CA GLU A 110 -14.31 23.13 20.75
C GLU A 110 -15.83 23.23 20.62
N GLY A 111 -16.56 22.83 21.67
CA GLY A 111 -18.01 22.72 21.68
C GLY A 111 -18.57 21.33 21.31
N ASP A 112 -17.80 20.47 20.67
CA ASP A 112 -18.19 19.07 20.45
C ASP A 112 -17.93 18.26 21.75
N THR A 113 -18.78 17.27 22.05
CA THR A 113 -18.75 16.42 23.24
C THR A 113 -18.02 15.10 23.01
N TYR A 114 -18.15 14.50 21.82
CA TYR A 114 -17.51 13.21 21.48
C TYR A 114 -17.27 13.04 19.97
N VAL A 115 -16.36 12.12 19.61
CA VAL A 115 -16.10 11.75 18.20
C VAL A 115 -17.36 11.17 17.58
N GLY A 116 -17.79 11.72 16.46
CA GLY A 116 -18.98 11.24 15.76
C GLY A 116 -20.29 11.86 16.20
N GLU A 117 -20.28 12.84 17.10
CA GLU A 117 -21.50 13.57 17.49
C GLU A 117 -22.32 14.04 16.28
N LYS A 118 -21.66 14.60 15.26
CA LYS A 118 -22.30 15.07 14.02
C LYS A 118 -22.88 13.97 13.13
N LEU A 119 -22.50 12.71 13.35
CA LEU A 119 -23.06 11.57 12.62
C LEU A 119 -24.40 11.12 13.22
N PHE A 120 -24.61 11.35 14.52
CA PHE A 120 -25.77 10.85 15.27
C PHE A 120 -26.76 11.95 15.70
N ALA A 121 -26.45 13.22 15.41
CA ALA A 121 -27.31 14.37 15.68
C ALA A 121 -28.47 14.50 14.69
#